data_AF-A0A395JWM7-F1
#
_entry.id   AF-A0A395JWM7-F1
#
_cell.length_a   1.000
_cell.length_b   1.000
_cell.length_c   1.000
_cell.angle_alpha   90.00
_cell.angle_beta   90.00
_cell.angle_gamma   90.00
#
_symmetry.space_group_name_H-M   'P 1'
#
loop_
_entity.id
_entity.type
_entity.pdbx_description
1 polymer ?
#
loop_
_entity_poly.entity_id
_entity_poly.type
_entity_poly.pdbx_seq_one_letter_code
_entity_poly.pdbx_strand_id
1 'polypeptide(L)'
;MTNYKLENIDIEDIEQVLQKVENTFEFRFENNELMNIKNFGELSDAIKNKITLEHKENCTTQQAFNKLRKILISEFEFNEITPKTELSLIFPKRNRLKLIRKVENKLNFKLNITEPKRIYTNLLLLVLGMSILSFFYDYRIAIFGISIAFFGLWATNKLGKELNLENVGELAKKMKRENYLKSRRNSRTVNINEIEEIIIDLFSIELILNKSELTRKALI
;
A
#
# COMPACT_ATOMS: atom_id res chain seq x y z
N MET A 1 4.09 0.05 26.60
CA MET A 1 3.46 0.16 25.28
C MET A 1 1.97 -0.03 25.50
N THR A 2 1.18 1.01 25.28
CA THR A 2 -0.29 0.93 25.34
C THR A 2 -0.73 -0.11 24.31
N ASN A 3 -1.57 -1.07 24.70
CA ASN A 3 -2.17 -2.03 23.76
C ASN A 3 -3.13 -1.27 22.85
N TYR A 4 -2.60 -0.74 21.74
CA TYR A 4 -3.38 -0.10 20.70
C TYR A 4 -4.10 -1.21 19.93
N LYS A 5 -5.43 -1.18 19.98
CA LYS A 5 -6.34 -2.23 19.51
C LYS A 5 -7.28 -1.64 18.47
N LEU A 6 -7.90 -2.53 17.69
CA LEU A 6 -8.85 -2.15 16.63
C LEU A 6 -10.02 -1.28 17.13
N GLU A 7 -10.56 -1.57 18.32
CA GLU A 7 -11.65 -0.79 18.96
C GLU A 7 -11.29 0.67 19.32
N ASN A 8 -10.00 1.02 19.26
CA ASN A 8 -9.50 2.37 19.53
C ASN A 8 -9.17 3.14 18.25
N ILE A 9 -9.42 2.55 17.08
CA ILE A 9 -9.17 3.17 15.77
C ILE A 9 -10.39 3.99 15.37
N ASP A 10 -10.15 5.16 14.77
CA ASP A 10 -11.23 5.97 14.22
C ASP A 10 -11.91 5.23 13.06
N ILE A 11 -13.23 5.35 12.96
CA ILE A 11 -13.99 4.73 11.88
C ILE A 11 -13.55 5.27 10.51
N GLU A 12 -13.12 6.53 10.43
CA GLU A 12 -12.60 7.12 9.19
C GLU A 12 -11.31 6.40 8.73
N ASP A 13 -10.45 5.99 9.66
CA ASP A 13 -9.24 5.24 9.33
C ASP A 13 -9.58 3.82 8.85
N ILE A 14 -10.56 3.16 9.49
CA ILE A 14 -11.05 1.85 9.06
C ILE A 14 -11.67 1.92 7.66
N GLU A 15 -12.46 2.97 7.37
CA GLU A 15 -13.04 3.22 6.05
C GLU A 15 -11.96 3.40 4.97
N GLN A 16 -10.86 4.09 5.28
CA GLN A 16 -9.72 4.20 4.35
C GLN A 16 -9.08 2.84 4.05
N VAL A 17 -8.93 1.97 5.04
CA VAL A 17 -8.43 0.60 4.81
C VAL A 17 -9.42 -0.21 3.98
N LEU A 18 -10.71 -0.09 4.26
CA LEU A 18 -11.75 -0.75 3.48
C LEU A 18 -11.73 -0.32 2.01
N GLN A 19 -11.54 0.97 1.74
CA GLN A 19 -11.39 1.45 0.37
C GLN A 19 -10.19 0.79 -0.34
N LYS A 20 -9.10 0.51 0.39
CA LYS A 20 -7.95 -0.23 -0.16
C LYS A 20 -8.29 -1.70 -0.42
N VAL A 21 -9.02 -2.37 0.48
CA VAL A 21 -9.51 -3.74 0.27
C VAL A 21 -10.38 -3.83 -0.99
N GLU A 22 -11.35 -2.93 -1.11
CA GLU A 22 -12.22 -2.82 -2.29
C GLU A 22 -11.43 -2.63 -3.58
N ASN A 23 -10.41 -1.76 -3.58
CA ASN A 23 -9.54 -1.53 -4.72
C ASN A 23 -8.69 -2.76 -5.07
N THR A 24 -8.21 -3.50 -4.06
CA THR A 24 -7.40 -4.71 -4.23
C THR A 24 -8.17 -5.85 -4.90
N PHE A 25 -9.45 -6.00 -4.54
CA PHE A 25 -10.33 -7.07 -5.02
C PHE A 25 -11.37 -6.59 -6.05
N GLU A 26 -11.30 -5.33 -6.47
CA GLU A 26 -12.16 -4.68 -7.48
C GLU A 26 -13.67 -4.86 -7.24
N PHE A 27 -14.12 -4.73 -5.99
CA PHE A 27 -15.54 -4.69 -5.61
C PHE A 27 -15.87 -3.39 -4.85
N ARG A 28 -17.15 -3.15 -4.56
CA ARG A 28 -17.62 -2.06 -3.69
C ARG A 28 -18.67 -2.56 -2.71
N PHE A 29 -18.65 -2.04 -1.49
CA PHE A 29 -19.77 -2.15 -0.56
C PHE A 29 -20.84 -1.11 -0.89
N GLU A 30 -22.10 -1.47 -0.64
CA GLU A 30 -23.21 -0.52 -0.71
C GLU A 30 -23.32 0.27 0.59
N ASN A 31 -24.01 1.42 0.54
CA ASN A 31 -24.24 2.24 1.72
C ASN A 31 -24.95 1.43 2.81
N ASN A 32 -24.43 1.50 4.03
CA ASN A 32 -24.93 0.81 5.24
C ASN A 32 -24.76 -0.72 5.24
N GLU A 33 -24.10 -1.34 4.25
CA GLU A 33 -23.91 -2.79 4.21
C GLU A 33 -23.09 -3.31 5.41
N LEU A 34 -22.22 -2.46 5.95
CA LEU A 34 -21.36 -2.76 7.10
C LEU A 34 -21.92 -2.26 8.45
N MET A 35 -23.12 -1.66 8.47
CA MET A 35 -23.66 -0.95 9.65
C MET A 35 -23.79 -1.82 10.91
N ASN A 36 -23.95 -3.14 10.74
CA ASN A 36 -24.16 -4.09 11.83
C ASN A 36 -22.91 -4.91 12.18
N ILE A 37 -21.77 -4.65 11.53
CA ILE A 37 -20.54 -5.39 11.76
C ILE A 37 -19.90 -4.90 13.06
N LYS A 38 -19.66 -5.82 14.00
CA LYS A 38 -19.16 -5.50 15.34
C LYS A 38 -17.74 -5.94 15.59
N ASN A 39 -17.23 -6.86 14.77
CA ASN A 39 -15.91 -7.42 14.95
C ASN A 39 -15.21 -7.68 13.62
N PHE A 40 -13.89 -7.80 13.70
CA PHE A 40 -13.02 -8.03 12.56
C PHE A 40 -13.34 -9.35 11.82
N GLY A 41 -13.82 -10.37 12.54
CA GLY A 41 -14.23 -11.64 11.92
C GLY A 41 -15.42 -11.48 11.00
N GLU A 42 -16.47 -10.78 11.45
CA GLU A 42 -17.64 -10.42 10.65
C GLU A 42 -17.26 -9.55 9.45
N LEU A 43 -16.34 -8.59 9.63
CA LEU A 43 -15.84 -7.77 8.53
C LEU A 43 -15.12 -8.60 7.47
N SER A 44 -14.22 -9.50 7.90
CA SER A 44 -13.49 -10.40 7.01
C SER A 44 -14.43 -11.31 6.23
N ASP A 45 -15.47 -11.84 6.89
CA ASP A 45 -16.48 -12.68 6.24
C ASP A 45 -17.33 -11.87 5.25
N ALA A 46 -17.71 -10.64 5.59
CA ALA A 46 -18.43 -9.74 4.67
C ALA A 46 -17.61 -9.44 3.41
N ILE A 47 -16.31 -9.16 3.56
CA ILE A 47 -15.38 -8.96 2.44
C ILE A 47 -15.28 -10.23 1.58
N LYS A 48 -15.08 -11.40 2.20
CA LYS A 48 -14.99 -12.68 1.46
C LYS A 48 -16.27 -12.95 0.65
N ASN A 49 -17.44 -12.68 1.23
CA ASN A 49 -18.72 -12.90 0.58
C ASN A 49 -18.95 -11.99 -0.63
N LYS A 50 -18.34 -10.80 -0.68
CA LYS A 50 -18.37 -9.93 -1.87
C LYS A 50 -17.57 -10.48 -3.05
N ILE A 51 -16.60 -11.35 -2.80
CA ILE A 51 -15.69 -11.83 -3.83
C ILE A 51 -16.29 -13.08 -4.49
N THR A 52 -17.04 -12.87 -5.58
CA THR A 52 -17.75 -13.93 -6.33
C THR A 52 -16.91 -14.59 -7.43
N LEU A 53 -15.58 -14.44 -7.38
CA LEU A 53 -14.66 -14.94 -8.42
C LEU A 53 -14.38 -16.44 -8.27
N GLU A 54 -13.96 -17.08 -9.37
CA GLU A 54 -13.66 -18.51 -9.39
C GLU A 54 -12.49 -18.85 -8.44
N HIS A 55 -12.71 -19.83 -7.57
CA HIS A 55 -11.66 -20.29 -6.67
C HIS A 55 -10.56 -21.07 -7.40
N LYS A 56 -9.30 -20.68 -7.18
CA LYS A 56 -8.13 -21.41 -7.68
C LYS A 56 -6.98 -21.32 -6.69
N GLU A 57 -6.57 -22.47 -6.15
CA GLU A 57 -5.62 -22.63 -5.05
C GLU A 57 -4.16 -22.24 -5.35
N ASN A 58 -3.84 -21.78 -6.56
CA ASN A 58 -2.48 -21.40 -6.89
C ASN A 58 -2.04 -20.14 -6.12
N CYS A 59 -0.78 -20.14 -5.65
CA CYS A 59 -0.22 -19.05 -4.85
C CYS A 59 -0.13 -17.75 -5.66
N THR A 60 -0.70 -16.67 -5.13
CA THR A 60 -0.70 -15.37 -5.83
C THR A 60 0.67 -14.70 -5.74
N THR A 61 1.41 -14.85 -4.64
CA THR A 61 2.77 -14.32 -4.51
C THR A 61 3.72 -14.91 -5.55
N GLN A 62 3.62 -16.22 -5.81
CA GLN A 62 4.41 -16.87 -6.87
C GLN A 62 4.03 -16.36 -8.25
N GLN A 63 2.74 -16.15 -8.52
CA GLN A 63 2.27 -15.57 -9.78
C GLN A 63 2.78 -14.13 -9.96
N ALA A 64 2.71 -13.31 -8.91
CA ALA A 64 3.23 -11.94 -8.89
C ALA A 64 4.74 -11.91 -9.16
N PHE A 65 5.50 -12.76 -8.47
CA PHE A 65 6.94 -12.90 -8.67
C PHE A 65 7.28 -13.30 -10.10
N ASN A 66 6.62 -14.32 -10.64
CA ASN A 66 6.87 -14.79 -12.01
C ASN A 66 6.51 -13.73 -13.05
N LYS A 67 5.42 -12.98 -12.85
CA LYS A 67 5.01 -11.87 -13.71
C LYS A 67 6.07 -10.76 -13.70
N LEU A 68 6.52 -10.36 -12.51
CA LEU A 68 7.57 -9.36 -12.35
C LEU A 68 8.90 -9.84 -12.95
N ARG A 69 9.35 -11.06 -12.62
CA ARG A 69 10.57 -11.69 -13.14
C ARG A 69 10.60 -11.68 -14.67
N LYS A 70 9.50 -12.07 -15.33
CA LYS A 70 9.41 -12.08 -16.79
C LYS A 70 9.66 -10.69 -17.38
N ILE A 71 9.05 -9.66 -16.80
CA ILE A 71 9.23 -8.27 -17.26
C ILE A 71 10.68 -7.84 -17.05
N LEU A 72 11.24 -8.07 -15.85
CA LEU A 72 12.59 -7.64 -15.52
C LEU A 72 13.66 -8.30 -16.39
N ILE A 73 13.56 -9.62 -16.65
CA ILE A 73 14.45 -10.34 -17.56
C ILE A 73 14.34 -9.77 -18.99
N SER A 74 13.12 -9.53 -19.48
CA SER A 74 12.91 -9.04 -20.84
C SER A 74 13.34 -7.59 -21.06
N GLU A 75 13.26 -6.74 -20.03
CA GLU A 75 13.45 -5.29 -20.18
C GLU A 75 14.84 -4.79 -19.77
N PHE A 76 15.57 -5.59 -19.00
CA PHE A 76 16.85 -5.21 -18.38
C PHE A 76 17.94 -6.28 -18.53
N GLU A 77 17.71 -7.33 -19.33
CA GLU A 77 18.70 -8.36 -19.69
C GLU A 77 19.34 -9.06 -18.47
N PHE A 78 18.59 -9.19 -17.37
CA PHE A 78 19.04 -9.97 -16.22
C PHE A 78 19.04 -11.46 -16.57
N ASN A 79 20.17 -12.14 -16.35
CA ASN A 79 20.29 -13.59 -16.57
C ASN A 79 19.40 -14.38 -15.60
N GLU A 80 19.39 -13.97 -14.33
CA GLU A 80 18.61 -14.62 -13.29
C GLU A 80 18.11 -13.59 -12.27
N ILE A 81 16.86 -13.77 -11.85
CA ILE A 81 16.24 -12.99 -10.79
C ILE A 81 15.62 -13.98 -9.81
N THR A 82 16.02 -13.84 -8.55
CA THR A 82 15.52 -14.63 -7.44
C THR A 82 14.72 -13.71 -6.50
N PRO A 83 13.91 -14.25 -5.58
CA PRO A 83 13.22 -13.43 -4.58
C PRO A 83 14.16 -12.59 -3.72
N LYS A 84 15.41 -13.01 -3.54
CA LYS A 84 16.42 -12.31 -2.74
C LYS A 84 17.18 -11.22 -3.53
N THR A 85 16.98 -11.13 -4.85
CA THR A 85 17.61 -10.09 -5.66
C THR A 85 17.19 -8.72 -5.14
N GLU A 86 18.18 -7.87 -4.84
CA GLU A 86 17.93 -6.53 -4.33
C GLU A 86 17.29 -5.62 -5.38
N LEU A 87 16.29 -4.85 -4.97
CA LEU A 87 15.66 -3.83 -5.81
C LEU A 87 16.61 -2.67 -6.11
N SER A 88 17.62 -2.45 -5.25
CA SER A 88 18.66 -1.44 -5.44
C SER A 88 19.47 -1.67 -6.72
N LEU A 89 19.75 -2.95 -7.04
CA LEU A 89 20.49 -3.41 -8.22
C LEU A 89 19.66 -3.27 -9.49
N ILE A 90 18.37 -3.60 -9.41
CA ILE A 90 17.43 -3.50 -10.54
C ILE A 90 17.08 -2.04 -10.83
N PHE A 91 16.88 -1.24 -9.78
CA PHE A 91 16.47 0.14 -9.85
C PHE A 91 17.53 1.07 -9.22
N PRO A 92 18.66 1.32 -9.91
CA PRO A 92 19.69 2.22 -9.41
C PRO A 92 19.18 3.65 -9.24
N LYS A 93 19.61 4.33 -8.18
CA LYS A 93 19.10 5.64 -7.73
C LYS A 93 19.07 6.71 -8.84
N ARG A 94 20.03 6.69 -9.76
CA ARG A 94 20.13 7.63 -10.89
C ARG A 94 18.90 7.59 -11.80
N ASN A 95 18.47 6.39 -12.20
CA ASN A 95 17.40 6.18 -13.19
C ASN A 95 16.14 5.51 -12.60
N ARG A 96 16.10 5.28 -11.28
CA ARG A 96 15.07 4.55 -10.53
C ARG A 96 13.64 4.84 -10.98
N LEU A 97 13.21 6.10 -10.94
CA LEU A 97 11.84 6.48 -11.31
C LEU A 97 11.49 6.14 -12.77
N LYS A 98 12.43 6.26 -13.70
CA LYS A 98 12.22 5.90 -15.11
C LYS A 98 12.07 4.39 -15.27
N LEU A 99 12.93 3.62 -14.61
CA LEU A 99 12.92 2.16 -14.69
C LEU A 99 11.67 1.57 -14.03
N ILE A 100 11.27 2.08 -12.87
CA ILE A 100 10.03 1.70 -12.20
C ILE A 100 8.82 2.00 -13.10
N ARG A 101 8.72 3.20 -13.67
CA ARG A 101 7.64 3.55 -14.61
C ARG A 101 7.60 2.61 -15.81
N LYS A 102 8.75 2.19 -16.34
CA LYS A 102 8.84 1.22 -17.44
C LYS A 102 8.19 -0.11 -17.05
N VAL A 103 8.46 -0.60 -15.83
CA VAL A 103 7.85 -1.82 -15.27
C VAL A 103 6.37 -1.63 -14.99
N GLU A 104 5.96 -0.54 -14.35
CA GLU A 104 4.55 -0.21 -14.07
C GLU A 104 3.71 -0.16 -15.35
N ASN A 105 4.24 0.43 -16.42
CA ASN A 105 3.56 0.48 -17.71
C ASN A 105 3.37 -0.91 -18.33
N LYS A 106 4.27 -1.85 -18.09
CA LYS A 106 4.14 -3.25 -18.55
C LYS A 106 3.19 -4.05 -17.66
N LEU A 107 3.11 -3.71 -16.38
CA LEU A 107 2.19 -4.31 -15.42
C LEU A 107 0.75 -3.78 -15.52
N ASN A 108 0.57 -2.56 -16.07
CA ASN A 108 -0.69 -1.81 -16.07
C ASN A 108 -1.21 -1.45 -14.66
N PHE A 109 -0.31 -1.30 -13.69
CA PHE A 109 -0.64 -0.76 -12.37
C PHE A 109 0.60 -0.19 -11.67
N LYS A 110 0.37 0.60 -10.61
CA LYS A 110 1.41 1.27 -9.83
C LYS A 110 1.98 0.35 -8.76
N LEU A 111 3.30 0.40 -8.60
CA LEU A 111 4.02 -0.39 -7.59
C LEU A 111 4.21 0.37 -6.28
N ASN A 112 4.26 1.72 -6.33
CA ASN A 112 4.40 2.59 -5.15
C ASN A 112 5.55 2.15 -4.21
N ILE A 113 6.72 1.87 -4.79
CA ILE A 113 7.91 1.38 -4.07
C ILE A 113 8.94 2.47 -3.75
N THR A 114 8.59 3.74 -3.98
CA THR A 114 9.50 4.87 -3.76
C THR A 114 8.92 5.88 -2.80
N GLU A 115 9.76 6.40 -1.93
CA GLU A 115 9.42 7.41 -0.93
C GLU A 115 10.43 8.57 -0.91
N PRO A 116 10.03 9.77 -0.43
CA PRO A 116 10.96 10.86 -0.19
C PRO A 116 11.94 10.51 0.93
N LYS A 117 13.13 11.14 0.92
CA LYS A 117 14.02 11.04 2.09
C LYS A 117 13.35 11.68 3.29
N ARG A 118 13.37 10.98 4.43
CA ARG A 118 12.79 11.45 5.71
C ARG A 118 13.24 12.86 6.10
N ILE A 119 14.49 13.24 5.83
CA ILE A 119 15.00 14.58 6.15
C ILE A 119 14.21 15.70 5.45
N TYR A 120 13.82 15.50 4.18
CA TYR A 120 13.06 16.51 3.44
C TYR A 120 11.62 16.59 3.94
N THR A 121 10.99 15.45 4.22
CA THR A 121 9.64 15.40 4.79
C THR A 121 9.60 16.08 6.16
N ASN A 122 10.56 15.77 7.03
CA ASN A 122 10.64 16.37 8.37
C ASN A 122 10.86 17.88 8.32
N LEU A 123 11.73 18.36 7.42
CA LEU A 123 11.97 19.80 7.25
C LEU A 123 10.69 20.52 6.80
N LEU A 124 9.94 19.95 5.85
CA LEU A 124 8.69 20.55 5.36
C LEU A 124 7.58 20.53 6.42
N LEU A 125 7.51 19.49 7.24
CA LEU A 125 6.59 19.43 8.38
C LEU A 125 6.95 20.49 9.44
N LEU A 126 8.24 20.73 9.68
CA LEU A 126 8.69 21.80 10.57
C LEU A 126 8.27 23.17 10.02
N VAL A 127 8.48 23.41 8.71
CA VAL A 127 8.03 24.65 8.04
C VAL A 127 6.51 24.81 8.20
N LEU A 128 5.73 23.73 8.01
CA LEU A 128 4.28 23.76 8.20
C LEU A 128 3.90 24.14 9.64
N GLY A 129 4.53 23.51 10.64
CA GLY A 129 4.30 23.82 12.06
C GLY A 129 4.62 25.27 12.41
N MET A 130 5.78 25.78 11.96
CA MET A 130 6.16 27.18 12.16
C MET A 130 5.22 28.15 11.45
N SER A 131 4.68 27.77 10.29
CA SER A 131 3.72 28.58 9.55
C SER A 131 2.40 28.72 10.28
N ILE A 132 1.92 27.64 10.90
CA ILE A 132 0.71 27.64 11.74
C ILE A 132 0.90 28.58 12.94
N LEU A 133 2.06 28.52 13.62
CA LEU A 133 2.39 29.42 14.73
C LEU A 133 2.49 30.89 14.27
N SER A 134 2.98 31.13 13.05
CA SER A 134 3.12 32.48 12.50
C SER A 134 1.77 33.15 12.20
N PHE A 135 0.68 32.39 12.13
CA PHE A 135 -0.66 32.92 11.87
C PHE A 135 -1.11 33.93 12.94
N PHE A 136 -0.63 33.78 14.18
CA PHE A 136 -0.91 34.69 15.28
C PHE A 136 -0.15 36.02 15.20
N TYR A 137 0.87 36.11 14.34
CA TYR A 137 1.70 37.31 14.17
C TYR A 137 1.43 37.98 12.81
N ASP A 138 1.53 37.22 11.72
CA ASP A 138 1.27 37.69 10.36
C ASP A 138 0.71 36.54 9.49
N TYR A 139 -0.57 36.66 9.14
CA TYR A 139 -1.25 35.67 8.32
C TYR A 139 -0.65 35.53 6.91
N ARG A 140 0.02 36.57 6.37
CA ARG A 140 0.67 36.51 5.05
C ARG A 140 1.88 35.59 5.07
N ILE A 141 2.70 35.68 6.13
CA ILE A 141 3.84 34.80 6.35
C ILE A 141 3.36 33.35 6.51
N ALA A 142 2.29 33.16 7.29
CA ALA A 142 1.69 31.84 7.49
C ALA A 142 1.21 31.20 6.17
N ILE A 143 0.45 31.92 5.35
CA ILE A 143 -0.05 31.41 4.05
C ILE A 143 1.11 31.06 3.11
N PHE A 144 2.15 31.90 3.06
CA PHE A 144 3.31 31.65 2.21
C PHE A 144 4.06 30.38 2.64
N GLY A 145 4.28 30.21 3.95
CA GLY A 145 4.93 29.02 4.50
C GLY A 145 4.11 27.74 4.32
N ILE A 146 2.78 27.81 4.51
CA ILE A 146 1.86 26.69 4.23
C ILE A 146 1.94 26.29 2.76
N SER A 147 1.95 27.28 1.85
CA SER A 147 2.08 27.03 0.41
C SER A 147 3.38 26.32 0.08
N ILE A 148 4.51 26.80 0.61
CA ILE A 148 5.82 26.16 0.44
C ILE A 148 5.82 24.72 0.96
N ALA A 149 5.29 24.50 2.16
CA ALA A 149 5.22 23.17 2.76
C ALA A 149 4.38 22.22 1.91
N PHE A 150 3.19 22.66 1.47
CA PHE A 150 2.29 21.85 0.66
C PHE A 150 2.88 21.50 -0.70
N PHE A 151 3.39 22.49 -1.45
CA PHE A 151 4.05 22.25 -2.74
C PHE A 151 5.32 21.42 -2.58
N GLY A 152 6.08 21.64 -1.51
CA GLY A 152 7.28 20.86 -1.19
C GLY A 152 6.95 19.39 -0.88
N LEU A 153 5.90 19.12 -0.10
CA LEU A 153 5.48 17.75 0.22
C LEU A 153 4.99 17.04 -1.04
N TRP A 154 4.18 17.72 -1.86
CA TRP A 154 3.74 17.19 -3.15
C TRP A 154 4.93 16.87 -4.08
N ALA A 155 5.89 17.80 -4.19
CA ALA A 155 7.07 17.62 -5.06
C ALA A 155 7.98 16.49 -4.56
N THR A 156 8.26 16.44 -3.25
CA THR A 156 9.13 15.41 -2.66
C THR A 156 8.50 14.02 -2.77
N ASN A 157 7.18 13.89 -2.55
CA ASN A 157 6.47 12.62 -2.77
C ASN A 157 6.57 12.15 -4.23
N LYS A 158 6.47 13.06 -5.20
CA LYS A 158 6.55 12.74 -6.63
C LYS A 158 7.98 12.43 -7.11
N LEU A 159 8.99 13.02 -6.47
CA LEU A 159 10.39 12.91 -6.83
C LEU A 159 11.19 11.99 -5.89
N GLY A 160 10.53 11.38 -4.92
CA GLY A 160 11.10 10.45 -3.96
C GLY A 160 11.83 9.32 -4.68
N LYS A 161 13.05 9.03 -4.22
CA LYS A 161 13.91 8.01 -4.83
C LYS A 161 14.37 6.98 -3.82
N GLU A 162 14.00 7.05 -2.55
CA GLU A 162 14.35 5.97 -1.63
C GLU A 162 13.41 4.79 -1.85
N LEU A 163 13.94 3.57 -1.81
CA LEU A 163 13.11 2.37 -1.93
C LEU A 163 12.59 2.02 -0.54
N ASN A 164 11.30 1.71 -0.44
CA ASN A 164 10.67 1.27 0.81
C ASN A 164 10.62 -0.27 0.95
N LEU A 165 11.23 -0.99 0.01
CA LEU A 165 11.37 -2.45 0.00
C LEU A 165 12.80 -2.82 -0.40
N GLU A 166 13.28 -3.96 0.08
CA GLU A 166 14.66 -4.38 -0.13
C GLU A 166 14.81 -5.25 -1.38
N ASN A 167 13.91 -6.23 -1.57
CA ASN A 167 14.09 -7.30 -2.56
C ASN A 167 12.84 -7.57 -3.41
N VAL A 168 13.03 -8.32 -4.51
CA VAL A 168 11.98 -8.69 -5.46
C VAL A 168 10.87 -9.52 -4.82
N GLY A 169 11.20 -10.38 -3.85
CA GLY A 169 10.23 -11.19 -3.12
C GLY A 169 9.26 -10.35 -2.30
N GLU A 170 9.75 -9.33 -1.61
CA GLU A 170 8.91 -8.34 -0.92
C GLU A 170 8.02 -7.55 -1.87
N LEU A 171 8.55 -7.17 -3.03
CA LEU A 171 7.74 -6.52 -4.06
C LEU A 171 6.62 -7.42 -4.56
N ALA A 172 6.88 -8.71 -4.76
CA ALA A 172 5.84 -9.68 -5.13
C ALA A 172 4.76 -9.83 -4.03
N LYS A 173 5.14 -9.78 -2.75
CA LYS A 173 4.18 -9.76 -1.63
C LYS A 173 3.36 -8.47 -1.61
N LYS A 174 3.98 -7.31 -1.83
CA LYS A 174 3.28 -6.01 -1.97
C LYS A 174 2.29 -6.02 -3.14
N MET A 175 2.69 -6.58 -4.29
CA MET A 175 1.81 -6.76 -5.45
C MET A 175 0.59 -7.62 -5.11
N LYS A 176 0.76 -8.76 -4.41
CA LYS A 176 -0.36 -9.59 -3.92
C LYS A 176 -1.30 -8.77 -3.03
N ARG A 177 -0.74 -8.02 -2.08
CA ARG A 177 -1.53 -7.28 -1.07
C ARG A 177 -2.34 -6.11 -1.64
N GLU A 178 -1.74 -5.32 -2.54
CA GLU A 178 -2.32 -4.04 -3.00
C GLU A 178 -2.95 -4.12 -4.39
N ASN A 179 -2.63 -5.16 -5.15
CA ASN A 179 -3.07 -5.34 -6.54
C ASN A 179 -3.38 -6.82 -6.81
N TYR A 180 -4.17 -7.46 -5.94
CA TYR A 180 -4.35 -8.92 -5.90
C TYR A 180 -4.78 -9.50 -7.25
N LEU A 181 -5.90 -9.02 -7.81
CA LEU A 181 -6.43 -9.52 -9.08
C LEU A 181 -5.48 -9.29 -10.25
N LYS A 182 -4.84 -8.12 -10.28
CA LYS A 182 -3.85 -7.76 -11.31
C LYS A 182 -2.56 -8.55 -11.18
N SER A 183 -2.26 -9.10 -9.99
CA SER A 183 -1.09 -9.95 -9.76
C SER A 183 -1.28 -11.37 -10.25
N ARG A 184 -2.53 -11.86 -10.28
CA ARG A 184 -2.84 -13.20 -10.77
C ARG A 184 -2.66 -13.31 -12.29
N ARG A 185 -2.42 -14.53 -12.75
CA ARG A 185 -2.32 -14.85 -14.19
C ARG A 185 -3.67 -14.68 -14.89
N ASN A 186 -4.74 -15.08 -14.21
CA ASN A 186 -6.12 -14.82 -14.59
C ASN A 186 -6.76 -13.95 -13.51
N SER A 187 -7.09 -12.71 -13.86
CA SER A 187 -7.70 -11.74 -12.93
C SER A 187 -9.14 -12.09 -12.53
N ARG A 188 -9.77 -13.07 -13.20
CA ARG A 188 -11.10 -13.58 -12.85
C ARG A 188 -11.09 -14.73 -11.84
N THR A 189 -9.95 -15.01 -11.22
CA THR A 189 -9.80 -16.08 -10.23
C THR A 189 -9.28 -15.52 -8.91
N VAL A 190 -9.57 -16.21 -7.81
CA VAL A 190 -9.09 -15.87 -6.47
C VAL A 190 -8.68 -17.13 -5.72
N ASN A 191 -7.66 -17.05 -4.88
CA ASN A 191 -7.41 -18.06 -3.86
C ASN A 191 -8.06 -17.58 -2.55
N ILE A 192 -9.20 -18.17 -2.19
CA ILE A 192 -10.02 -17.77 -1.04
C ILE A 192 -9.22 -17.91 0.26
N ASN A 193 -8.32 -18.89 0.32
CA ASN A 193 -7.46 -19.16 1.47
C ASN A 193 -6.44 -18.04 1.74
N GLU A 194 -6.17 -17.17 0.75
CA GLU A 194 -5.26 -16.02 0.91
C GLU A 194 -5.97 -14.74 1.34
N ILE A 195 -7.30 -14.65 1.24
CA ILE A 195 -8.04 -13.38 1.41
C ILE A 195 -7.89 -12.84 2.83
N GLU A 196 -8.09 -13.68 3.84
CA GLU A 196 -8.04 -13.25 5.25
C GLU A 196 -6.65 -12.75 5.63
N GLU A 197 -5.60 -13.44 5.18
CA GLU A 197 -4.21 -12.99 5.36
C GLU A 197 -3.99 -11.61 4.74
N ILE A 198 -4.54 -11.34 3.56
CA ILE A 198 -4.41 -10.03 2.89
C ILE A 198 -5.15 -8.94 3.66
N ILE A 199 -6.35 -9.22 4.17
CA ILE A 199 -7.12 -8.27 4.98
C ILE A 199 -6.33 -7.94 6.25
N ILE A 200 -5.82 -8.95 6.95
CA ILE A 200 -4.96 -8.77 8.14
C ILE A 200 -3.73 -7.93 7.80
N ASP A 201 -3.06 -8.22 6.69
CA ASP A 201 -1.89 -7.46 6.23
C ASP A 201 -2.23 -5.99 5.96
N LEU A 202 -3.35 -5.71 5.30
CA LEU A 202 -3.79 -4.35 5.01
C LEU A 202 -4.12 -3.60 6.29
N PHE A 203 -4.94 -4.16 7.18
CA PHE A 203 -5.27 -3.53 8.46
C PHE A 203 -4.04 -3.31 9.35
N SER A 204 -3.15 -4.30 9.42
CA SER A 204 -1.93 -4.21 10.23
C SER A 204 -1.00 -3.09 9.75
N ILE A 205 -0.80 -2.98 8.43
CA ILE A 205 0.12 -2.00 7.86
C ILE A 205 -0.47 -0.59 7.91
N GLU A 206 -1.75 -0.45 7.55
CA GLU A 206 -2.38 0.86 7.40
C GLU A 206 -2.76 1.49 8.74
N LEU A 207 -3.17 0.68 9.72
CA LEU A 207 -3.53 1.15 11.06
C LEU A 207 -2.37 1.01 12.06
N ILE A 208 -1.21 0.53 11.62
CA ILE A 208 -0.02 0.29 12.46
C ILE A 208 -0.36 -0.62 13.66
N LEU A 209 -1.18 -1.64 13.39
CA LEU A 209 -1.61 -2.63 14.38
C LEU A 209 -0.77 -3.89 14.30
N ASN A 210 -0.51 -4.51 15.46
CA ASN A 210 0.08 -5.85 15.49
C ASN A 210 -0.92 -6.85 14.94
N LYS A 211 -0.48 -7.75 14.04
CA LYS A 211 -1.34 -8.81 13.47
C LYS A 211 -2.01 -9.68 14.54
N SER A 212 -1.36 -9.87 15.69
CA SER A 212 -1.91 -10.63 16.82
C SER A 212 -3.17 -10.00 17.42
N GLU A 213 -3.36 -8.69 17.27
CA GLU A 213 -4.55 -7.97 17.76
C GLU A 213 -5.73 -8.10 16.80
N LEU A 214 -5.50 -8.42 15.51
CA LEU A 214 -6.52 -8.60 14.48
C LEU A 214 -7.14 -10.00 14.53
N THR A 215 -7.61 -10.38 15.72
CA THR A 215 -8.31 -11.66 15.90
C THR A 215 -9.75 -11.55 15.40
N ARG A 216 -10.39 -12.69 15.07
CA ARG A 216 -11.81 -12.71 14.65
C ARG A 216 -12.77 -12.07 15.67
N LYS A 217 -12.39 -11.98 16.95
CA LYS A 217 -13.19 -11.38 18.02
C LYS A 217 -12.84 -9.93 18.32
N ALA A 218 -11.83 -9.37 17.65
CA ALA A 218 -11.44 -7.98 17.85
C ALA A 218 -12.60 -7.06 17.47
N LEU A 219 -13.00 -6.19 18.41
CA LEU A 219 -14.08 -5.23 18.19
C LEU A 219 -13.59 -4.12 17.25
N ILE A 220 -14.54 -3.61 16.45
CA ILE A 220 -14.39 -2.46 15.56
C ILE A 220 -15.12 -1.30 16.22
#